data_AF-A0A222SKE7-F1
#
_entry.id   AF-A0A222SKE7-F1
#
_cell.length_a   1.000
_cell.length_b   1.000
_cell.length_c   1.000
_cell.angle_alpha   90.00
_cell.angle_beta   90.00
_cell.angle_gamma   90.00
#
_symmetry.space_group_name_H-M   'P 1'
#
loop_
_entity.id
_entity.type
_entity.pdbx_description
1 polymer ?
#
loop_
_entity_poly.entity_id
_entity_poly.type
_entity_poly.pdbx_seq_one_letter_code
_entity_poly.pdbx_strand_id
1 'polypeptide(L)' 'MKTREFDLGGIRFAFHIEPGQNDLIVVTLFIDGEKVEDSSTDMPQDEVDDFLDRMQRSIATMI' A
#
# COMPACT_ATOMS: atom_id res chain seq x y z
N MET A 1 5.90 10.06 7.55
CA MET A 1 5.28 8.73 7.34
C MET A 1 3.80 8.96 7.10
N LYS A 2 3.29 8.54 5.93
CA LYS A 2 1.85 8.55 5.64
C LYS A 2 1.36 7.10 5.62
N THR A 3 0.16 6.87 6.10
CA THR A 3 -0.47 5.54 6.09
C THR A 3 -1.87 5.66 5.54
N ARG A 4 -2.26 4.75 4.65
CA ARG A 4 -3.62 4.64 4.11
C ARG A 4 -4.19 3.28 4.48
N GLU A 5 -5.35 3.27 5.11
CA GLU A 5 -5.95 2.06 5.67
C GLU A 5 -7.38 1.88 5.18
N PHE A 6 -7.80 0.63 4.99
CA PHE A 6 -9.19 0.28 4.69
C PHE A 6 -9.53 -1.12 5.22
N ASP A 7 -10.79 -1.31 5.56
CA ASP A 7 -11.35 -2.61 5.94
C ASP A 7 -12.05 -3.22 4.74
N LEU A 8 -11.82 -4.52 4.51
CA LEU A 8 -12.57 -5.27 3.52
C LEU A 8 -12.90 -6.66 4.06
N GLY A 9 -14.18 -6.91 4.33
CA GLY A 9 -14.65 -8.20 4.83
C GLY A 9 -14.14 -8.56 6.23
N GLY A 10 -13.80 -7.56 7.06
CA GLY A 10 -13.22 -7.77 8.39
C GLY A 10 -11.72 -8.01 8.41
N ILE A 11 -11.05 -7.89 7.25
CA ILE A 11 -9.59 -7.90 7.12
C ILE A 11 -9.13 -6.45 6.98
N ARG A 12 -8.18 -6.03 7.82
CA ARG A 12 -7.62 -4.68 7.78
C ARG A 12 -6.42 -4.62 6.85
N PHE A 13 -6.49 -3.81 5.81
CA PHE A 13 -5.38 -3.53 4.91
C PHE A 13 -4.80 -2.15 5.19
N ALA A 14 -3.48 -2.05 5.26
CA ALA A 14 -2.78 -0.78 5.46
C ALA A 14 -1.58 -0.67 4.50
N PHE A 15 -1.50 0.45 3.78
CA PHE A 15 -0.35 0.83 2.97
C PHE A 15 0.49 1.85 3.73
N HIS A 16 1.72 1.48 4.07
CA HIS A 16 2.70 2.37 4.67
C HIS A 16 3.52 3.02 3.57
N ILE A 17 3.55 4.35 3.57
CA ILE A 17 4.19 5.17 2.53
C ILE A 17 5.37 5.89 3.18
N GLU A 18 6.57 5.47 2.79
CA GLU A 18 7.83 5.94 3.35
C GLU A 18 8.69 6.58 2.25
N PRO A 19 9.40 7.68 2.56
CA PRO A 19 10.33 8.25 1.59
C PRO A 19 11.46 7.24 1.31
N GLY A 20 11.67 6.94 0.03
CA GLY A 20 12.75 6.08 -0.45
C GLY A 20 14.01 6.88 -0.80
N GLN A 21 14.90 6.25 -1.58
CA GLN A 21 16.08 6.91 -2.14
C GLN A 21 15.80 7.41 -3.56
N ASN A 22 16.50 8.45 -4.00
CA ASN A 22 16.45 8.98 -5.37
C ASN A 22 15.06 9.45 -5.82
N ASP A 23 14.38 10.25 -4.99
CA ASP A 23 13.02 10.78 -5.27
C ASP A 23 11.92 9.71 -5.41
N LEU A 24 12.23 8.45 -5.07
CA LEU A 24 11.25 7.37 -4.98
C LEU A 24 10.60 7.34 -3.60
N ILE A 25 9.43 6.71 -3.56
CA ILE A 25 8.67 6.39 -2.37
C ILE A 25 8.51 4.88 -2.29
N VAL A 26 8.67 4.35 -1.09
CA VAL A 26 8.46 2.95 -0.78
C VAL A 26 7.04 2.80 -0.24
N VAL A 27 6.24 2.00 -0.91
CA VAL A 27 4.91 1.59 -0.44
C VAL A 27 4.99 0.16 0.05
N THR A 28 4.62 -0.10 1.30
CA THR A 28 4.61 -1.44 1.91
C THR A 28 3.21 -1.82 2.34
N LEU A 29 2.77 -3.03 2.03
CA LEU A 29 1.45 -3.56 2.44
C LEU A 29 1.52 -4.27 3.78
N PHE A 30 0.53 -3.99 4.62
CA PHE A 30 0.25 -4.65 5.88
C PHE A 30 -1.18 -5.21 5.83
N ILE A 31 -1.36 -6.42 6.34
CA ILE A 31 -2.64 -7.10 6.48
C ILE A 31 -2.80 -7.50 7.95
N ASP A 32 -3.89 -7.06 8.59
CA ASP A 32 -4.16 -7.23 10.02
C ASP A 32 -3.00 -6.81 10.94
N GLY A 33 -2.24 -5.79 10.50
CA GLY A 33 -1.09 -5.25 11.22
C GLY A 33 0.21 -6.00 10.97
N GLU A 34 0.19 -7.10 10.22
CA GLU A 34 1.38 -7.85 9.82
C GLU A 34 1.90 -7.37 8.46
N LYS A 35 3.21 -7.15 8.37
CA LYS A 35 3.86 -6.81 7.10
C LYS A 35 3.78 -8.02 6.17
N VAL A 36 3.27 -7.82 4.95
CA VAL A 36 3.32 -8.86 3.93
C VAL A 36 4.75 -8.94 3.38
N GLU A 37 5.35 -10.14 3.39
CA GLU A 37 6.67 -10.36 2.81
C GLU A 37 6.70 -9.97 1.32
N ASP A 38 7.80 -9.36 0.88
CA ASP A 38 8.02 -8.89 -0.51
C ASP A 38 6.94 -7.93 -1.06
N SER A 39 6.14 -7.30 -0.20
CA SER A 39 5.12 -6.33 -0.61
C SER A 39 5.59 -4.88 -0.74
N SER A 40 6.86 -4.63 -0.43
CA SER A 40 7.47 -3.30 -0.55
C SER A 40 7.76 -2.99 -2.01
N THR A 41 7.22 -1.89 -2.52
CA THR A 41 7.40 -1.44 -3.90
C THR A 41 7.94 0.00 -3.92
N ASP A 42 9.05 0.20 -4.61
CA ASP A 42 9.59 1.53 -4.92
C ASP A 42 8.88 2.13 -6.15
N MET A 43 8.41 3.37 -6.05
CA MET A 43 7.77 4.07 -7.16
C MET A 43 7.95 5.58 -7.07
N PRO A 44 7.79 6.33 -8.18
CA PRO A 44 7.76 7.78 -8.15
C PRO A 44 6.64 8.31 -7.24
N GLN A 45 6.90 9.42 -6.54
CA GLN A 45 5.93 10.03 -5.63
C GLN A 45 4.59 10.36 -6.32
N ASP A 46 4.63 10.79 -7.58
CA ASP A 46 3.46 11.17 -8.37
C ASP A 46 2.59 9.98 -8.79
N GLU A 47 3.11 8.75 -8.75
CA GLU A 47 2.36 7.53 -9.09
C GLU A 47 1.72 6.85 -7.87
N VAL A 48 2.04 7.29 -6.65
CA VAL A 48 1.61 6.62 -5.40
C VAL A 48 0.10 6.59 -5.26
N ASP A 49 -0.60 7.70 -5.50
CA ASP A 49 -2.06 7.76 -5.30
C ASP A 49 -2.80 6.84 -6.28
N ASP A 50 -2.39 6.82 -7.55
CA ASP A 50 -2.96 5.94 -8.58
C ASP A 50 -2.65 4.47 -8.28
N PHE A 51 -1.44 4.16 -7.79
CA PHE A 51 -1.07 2.82 -7.37
C PHE A 51 -1.97 2.32 -6.23
N LEU A 52 -2.16 3.13 -5.18
CA LEU A 52 -2.98 2.77 -4.03
C LEU A 52 -4.45 2.54 -4.41
N ASP A 53 -5.00 3.38 -5.28
CA ASP A 53 -6.38 3.24 -5.76
C ASP A 53 -6.56 1.95 -6.59
N ARG A 54 -5.59 1.62 -7.44
CA ARG A 54 -5.59 0.36 -8.21
C ARG A 54 -5.49 -0.86 -7.30
N MET A 55 -4.60 -0.82 -6.31
CA MET A 55 -4.44 -1.91 -5.35
C MET A 55 -5.70 -2.13 -4.52
N GLN A 56 -6.30 -1.06 -4.00
CA GLN A 56 -7.55 -1.14 -3.24
C GLN A 56 -8.67 -1.78 -4.08
N ARG A 57 -8.82 -1.38 -5.35
CA ARG A 57 -9.81 -1.98 -6.26
C ARG A 57 -9.51 -3.44 -6.59
N SER A 58 -8.24 -3.79 -6.80
CA SER A 58 -7.83 -5.16 -7.08
C SER A 58 -8.17 -6.08 -5.91
N ILE A 59 -7.86 -5.67 -4.69
CA ILE A 59 -8.18 -6.41 -3.46
C ILE A 59 -9.70 -6.54 -3.30
N ALA A 60 -10.44 -5.44 -3.51
CA ALA A 60 -11.90 -5.44 -3.43
C ALA A 60 -12.60 -6.31 -4.49
N THR A 61 -11.92 -6.65 -5.59
CA THR A 61 -12.49 -7.52 -6.64
C THR A 61 -12.22 -9.00 -6.36
N MET A 62 -11.22 -9.31 -5.53
CA MET A 62 -10.80 -10.69 -5.22
C MET A 62 -11.58 -11.33 -4.08
N ILE A 63 -12.31 -10.54 -3.28
CA ILE A 63 -13.12 -10.96 -2.13
C ILE A 63 -14.60 -10.84 -2.50
#